data_AF-A0A383B6D4-F1
#
_entry.id   AF-A0A383B6D4-F1
#
_cell.length_a   1.000
_cell.length_b   1.000
_cell.length_c   1.000
_cell.angle_alpha   90.00
_cell.angle_beta   90.00
_cell.angle_gamma   90.00
#
_symmetry.space_group_name_H-M   'P 1'
#
loop_
_entity.id
_entity.type
_entity.pdbx_description
1 polymer ?
#
loop_
_entity_poly.entity_id
_entity_poly.type
_entity_poly.pdbx_seq_one_letter_code
_entity_poly.pdbx_strand_id
1 'polypeptide(L)'
;MSMEVNEGMTNLLSHMKEDYHKWSMACRTVHQNVDDFKRDIEIREEMEAEYGNGLRYEEHTKYIKVMSSSRGGGLCVKCFVVNTENDKKFRFGDILKPAGWKGPTRNFARGNILENDFRGVRWTGC
;
A
#
# COMPACT_ATOMS: atom_id res chain seq x y z
N MET A 1 14.88 -7.84 10.12
CA MET A 1 13.55 -7.48 10.64
C MET A 1 13.14 -8.39 11.82
N SER A 2 12.40 -7.90 12.82
CA SER A 2 11.77 -8.76 13.85
C SER A 2 10.52 -9.47 13.31
N MET A 3 10.03 -10.49 14.03
CA MET A 3 8.83 -11.24 13.64
C MET A 3 7.58 -10.35 13.59
N GLU A 4 7.39 -9.49 14.58
CA GLU A 4 6.25 -8.56 14.67
C GLU A 4 6.23 -7.55 13.53
N VAL A 5 7.40 -7.06 13.10
CA VAL A 5 7.48 -6.14 11.96
C VAL A 5 7.18 -6.86 10.66
N ASN A 6 7.64 -8.11 10.48
CA ASN A 6 7.28 -8.92 9.30
C ASN A 6 5.77 -9.16 9.22
N GLU A 7 5.14 -9.45 10.36
CA GLU A 7 3.68 -9.59 10.45
C GLU A 7 2.98 -8.27 10.13
N GLY A 8 3.40 -7.16 10.75
CA GLY A 8 2.87 -5.83 10.49
C GLY A 8 3.01 -5.39 9.04
N MET A 9 4.12 -5.71 8.38
CA MET A 9 4.32 -5.46 6.94
C MET A 9 3.41 -6.34 6.08
N THR A 10 3.22 -7.61 6.44
CA THR A 10 2.27 -8.51 5.76
C THR A 10 0.85 -7.97 5.85
N ASN A 11 0.44 -7.51 7.03
CA ASN A 11 -0.86 -6.91 7.27
C ASN A 11 -1.03 -5.62 6.47
N LEU A 12 0.01 -4.77 6.45
CA LEU A 12 0.01 -3.54 5.65
C LEU A 12 -0.19 -3.83 4.15
N LEU A 13 0.60 -4.75 3.57
CA LEU A 13 0.48 -5.10 2.16
C LEU A 13 -0.88 -5.74 1.84
N SER A 14 -1.42 -6.53 2.77
CA SER A 14 -2.75 -7.13 2.62
C SER A 14 -3.84 -6.07 2.62
N HIS A 15 -3.74 -5.09 3.52
CA HIS A 15 -4.67 -3.96 3.57
C HIS A 15 -4.58 -3.08 2.32
N MET A 16 -3.39 -2.88 1.76
CA MET A 16 -3.21 -2.17 0.48
C MET A 16 -3.90 -2.89 -0.68
N LYS A 17 -3.87 -4.24 -0.72
CA LYS A 17 -4.57 -5.04 -1.73
C LYS A 17 -6.09 -4.93 -1.56
N GLU A 18 -6.56 -4.99 -0.31
CA GLU A 18 -7.99 -4.83 0.00
C GLU A 18 -8.51 -3.43 -0.37
N ASP A 19 -7.73 -2.37 -0.10
CA ASP A 19 -8.04 -1.00 -0.53
C ASP A 19 -8.20 -0.92 -2.06
N TYR A 20 -7.24 -1.49 -2.80
CA TYR A 20 -7.29 -1.52 -4.26
C TYR A 20 -8.50 -2.30 -4.79
N HIS A 21 -8.81 -3.47 -4.21
CA HIS A 21 -9.98 -4.26 -4.57
C HIS A 21 -11.28 -3.47 -4.33
N LYS A 22 -11.42 -2.82 -3.17
CA LYS A 22 -12.59 -1.98 -2.84
C LYS A 22 -12.75 -0.83 -3.84
N TRP A 23 -11.66 -0.15 -4.19
CA TRP A 23 -11.69 0.91 -5.19
C TRP A 23 -12.05 0.39 -6.59
N SER A 24 -11.45 -0.71 -7.03
CA SER A 24 -11.75 -1.40 -8.30
C SER A 24 -13.24 -1.73 -8.40
N MET A 25 -13.81 -2.31 -7.33
CA MET A 25 -15.22 -2.65 -7.26
C MET A 25 -16.14 -1.42 -7.18
N ALA A 26 -15.71 -0.33 -6.56
CA ALA A 26 -16.47 0.92 -6.50
C ALA A 26 -16.53 1.62 -7.88
N CYS A 27 -15.49 1.47 -8.70
CA CYS A 27 -15.42 2.04 -10.05
C CYS A 27 -15.99 1.12 -11.15
N ARG A 28 -16.59 -0.02 -10.80
CA ARG A 28 -17.04 -1.01 -11.79
C ARG A 28 -18.17 -0.50 -12.68
N THR A 29 -18.08 -0.84 -13.96
CA THR A 29 -19.20 -0.69 -14.90
C THR A 29 -20.08 -1.95 -14.85
N VAL A 30 -21.40 -1.75 -14.95
CA VAL A 30 -22.38 -2.82 -15.06
C VAL A 30 -22.78 -2.98 -16.52
N HIS A 31 -22.49 -4.15 -17.09
CA HIS A 31 -22.79 -4.47 -18.49
C HIS A 31 -24.05 -5.32 -18.59
N GLN A 32 -24.87 -5.04 -19.62
CA GLN A 32 -26.04 -5.88 -19.95
C GLN A 32 -25.64 -7.10 -20.80
N ASN A 33 -24.59 -6.96 -21.61
CA ASN A 33 -24.03 -8.05 -22.40
C ASN A 33 -23.14 -8.94 -21.51
N VAL A 34 -23.37 -10.26 -21.57
CA VAL A 34 -22.67 -11.24 -20.73
C VAL A 34 -21.19 -11.37 -21.07
N ASP A 35 -20.81 -11.26 -22.35
CA ASP A 35 -19.42 -11.34 -22.79
C ASP A 35 -18.63 -10.10 -22.35
N ASP A 36 -19.23 -8.92 -22.47
CA ASP A 36 -18.63 -7.67 -21.95
C ASP A 36 -18.49 -7.73 -20.43
N PHE A 37 -19.50 -8.25 -19.73
CA PHE A 37 -19.44 -8.46 -18.28
C PHE A 37 -18.29 -9.38 -17.86
N LYS A 38 -18.11 -10.52 -18.54
CA LYS A 38 -17.02 -11.46 -18.26
C LYS A 38 -15.65 -10.85 -18.53
N ARG A 39 -15.49 -10.19 -19.68
CA ARG A 39 -14.25 -9.51 -20.04
C ARG A 39 -13.85 -8.47 -19.00
N ASP A 40 -14.80 -7.70 -18.51
CA ASP A 40 -14.56 -6.69 -17.48
C ASP A 40 -14.12 -7.31 -16.14
N ILE A 41 -14.65 -8.48 -15.78
CA ILE A 41 -14.22 -9.22 -14.59
C ILE A 41 -12.77 -9.68 -14.77
N GLU A 42 -12.45 -10.32 -15.89
CA GLU A 42 -11.10 -10.82 -16.18
C GLU A 42 -10.06 -9.68 -16.14
N ILE A 43 -10.38 -8.53 -16.72
CA ILE A 43 -9.50 -7.34 -16.68
C ILE A 43 -9.28 -6.87 -15.24
N ARG A 44 -10.31 -6.86 -14.40
CA ARG A 44 -10.18 -6.43 -13.00
C ARG A 44 -9.34 -7.42 -12.19
N GLU A 45 -9.56 -8.72 -12.36
CA GLU A 45 -8.76 -9.76 -11.72
C GLU A 45 -7.29 -9.67 -12.14
N GLU A 46 -7.01 -9.42 -13.42
CA GLU A 46 -5.65 -9.16 -13.92
C GLU A 46 -5.04 -7.94 -13.24
N MET A 47 -5.76 -6.82 -13.16
CA MET A 47 -5.29 -5.57 -12.55
C MET A 47 -5.03 -5.73 -11.04
N GLU A 48 -5.88 -6.46 -10.32
CA GLU A 48 -5.69 -6.76 -8.90
C GLU A 48 -4.46 -7.64 -8.67
N ALA A 49 -4.26 -8.66 -9.50
CA ALA A 49 -3.08 -9.50 -9.46
C ALA A 49 -1.80 -8.72 -9.79
N GLU A 50 -1.81 -7.88 -10.84
CA GLU A 50 -0.70 -7.01 -11.20
C GLU A 50 -0.33 -6.06 -10.07
N TYR A 51 -1.32 -5.41 -9.46
CA TYR A 51 -1.09 -4.52 -8.32
C TYR A 51 -0.48 -5.29 -7.15
N GLY A 52 -1.06 -6.43 -6.79
CA GLY A 52 -0.60 -7.29 -5.70
C GLY A 52 0.83 -7.79 -5.90
N ASN A 53 1.19 -8.18 -7.13
CA ASN A 53 2.53 -8.64 -7.52
C ASN A 53 3.55 -7.50 -7.60
N GLY A 54 3.08 -6.28 -7.91
CA GLY A 54 3.91 -5.09 -7.98
C GLY A 54 4.28 -4.48 -6.63
N LEU A 55 3.56 -4.85 -5.56
CA LEU A 55 3.82 -4.39 -4.20
C LEU A 55 5.11 -4.99 -3.64
N ARG A 56 6.00 -4.13 -3.18
CA ARG A 56 7.28 -4.52 -2.58
C ARG A 56 7.75 -3.49 -1.56
N TYR A 57 8.71 -3.88 -0.73
CA TYR A 57 9.33 -2.96 0.21
C TYR A 57 10.86 -3.10 0.24
N GLU A 58 11.52 -2.01 0.60
CA GLU A 58 12.96 -1.94 0.82
C GLU A 58 13.23 -1.53 2.27
N GLU A 59 14.02 -2.34 2.99
CA GLU A 59 14.47 -2.02 4.34
C GLU A 59 15.65 -1.04 4.30
N HIS A 60 15.50 0.11 4.94
CA HIS A 60 16.62 1.01 5.24
C HIS A 60 16.72 1.25 6.75
N THR A 61 17.84 1.83 7.18
CA THR A 61 18.14 2.07 8.61
C THR A 61 17.06 2.86 9.34
N LYS A 62 16.49 3.89 8.70
CA LYS A 62 15.49 4.76 9.32
C LYS A 62 14.06 4.44 8.92
N TYR A 63 13.86 3.94 7.71
CA TYR A 63 12.53 3.68 7.18
C TYR A 63 12.51 2.40 6.35
N ILE A 64 11.40 1.69 6.42
CA ILE A 64 11.03 0.70 5.40
C ILE A 64 10.22 1.46 4.34
N LYS A 65 10.65 1.40 3.08
CA LYS A 65 10.00 2.08 1.96
C LYS A 65 9.08 1.10 1.24
N VAL A 66 7.79 1.39 1.18
CA VAL A 66 6.83 0.58 0.41
C VAL A 66 6.60 1.20 -0.96
N MET A 67 6.66 0.37 -1.99
CA MET A 67 6.51 0.78 -3.38
C MET A 67 5.54 -0.15 -4.11
N SER A 68 4.95 0.36 -5.18
CA SER A 68 4.27 -0.46 -6.18
C SER A 68 4.85 -0.17 -7.57
N SER A 69 4.94 -1.17 -8.41
CA SER A 69 5.09 -0.97 -9.86
C SER A 69 3.73 -0.76 -10.51
N SER A 70 3.71 0.07 -11.56
CA SER A 70 2.57 0.23 -12.47
C SER A 70 2.81 -0.51 -13.79
N ARG A 71 1.72 -0.81 -14.51
CA ARG A 71 1.76 -1.31 -15.89
C ARG A 71 2.51 -0.27 -16.75
N GLY A 72 3.73 -0.59 -17.18
CA GLY A 72 4.67 0.36 -17.81
C GLY A 72 6.01 0.54 -17.08
N GLY A 73 6.23 -0.15 -15.95
CA GLY A 73 7.54 -0.25 -15.28
C GLY A 73 7.87 0.88 -14.31
N GLY A 74 7.03 1.92 -14.23
CA GLY A 74 7.19 3.01 -13.29
C GLY A 74 6.97 2.57 -11.84
N LEU A 75 7.89 2.95 -10.95
CA LEU A 75 7.79 2.72 -9.51
C LEU A 75 7.21 3.94 -8.81
N CYS A 76 6.24 3.69 -7.93
CA CYS A 76 5.66 4.72 -7.07
C CYS A 76 5.86 4.35 -5.62
N VAL A 77 6.37 5.29 -4.81
CA VAL A 77 6.41 5.12 -3.36
C VAL A 77 5.00 5.32 -2.80
N LYS A 78 4.56 4.36 -1.99
CA LYS A 78 3.21 4.33 -1.41
C LYS A 78 3.19 4.83 0.03
N CYS A 79 4.16 4.43 0.84
CA CYS A 79 4.36 4.95 2.19
C CYS A 79 5.78 4.64 2.69
N PHE A 80 6.10 5.19 3.85
CA PHE A 80 7.27 4.81 4.63
C PHE A 80 6.81 4.32 6.00
N VAL A 81 7.45 3.29 6.51
CA VAL A 81 7.26 2.82 7.90
C VAL A 81 8.52 3.17 8.69
N VAL A 82 8.37 3.75 9.87
CA VAL A 82 9.51 4.11 10.75
C VAL A 82 10.18 2.84 11.26
N ASN A 83 11.48 2.70 11.00
CA ASN A 83 12.29 1.51 11.30
C ASN A 83 13.34 1.75 12.40
N THR A 84 13.16 2.80 13.20
CA THR A 84 14.06 3.12 14.31
C THR A 84 13.26 3.59 15.52
N GLU A 85 13.74 3.25 16.71
CA GLU A 85 13.18 3.70 17.98
C GLU A 85 13.70 5.10 18.39
N ASN A 86 14.76 5.57 17.72
CA ASN A 86 15.43 6.83 18.05
C ASN A 86 14.85 8.05 17.30
N ASP A 87 13.65 7.93 16.72
CA ASP A 87 13.03 9.06 16.04
C ASP A 87 12.37 10.02 17.05
N LYS A 88 12.71 11.30 16.98
CA LYS A 88 12.25 12.32 17.93
C LYS A 88 10.75 12.58 17.92
N LYS A 89 10.04 12.21 16.85
CA LYS A 89 8.64 12.58 16.62
C LYS A 89 7.73 11.37 16.40
N PHE A 90 8.23 10.34 15.75
CA PHE A 90 7.43 9.18 15.35
C PHE A 90 7.88 7.94 16.10
N ARG A 91 6.94 7.05 16.37
CA ARG A 91 7.23 5.76 17.01
C ARG A 91 7.70 4.76 15.97
N PHE A 92 8.40 3.74 16.44
CA PHE A 92 8.71 2.56 15.63
C PHE A 92 7.41 1.94 15.08
N GLY A 93 7.41 1.61 13.80
CA GLY A 93 6.24 1.10 13.09
C GLY A 93 5.25 2.15 12.57
N ASP A 94 5.43 3.44 12.86
CA ASP A 94 4.52 4.48 12.37
C ASP A 94 4.55 4.57 10.83
N ILE A 95 3.37 4.71 10.23
CA ILE A 95 3.19 4.83 8.78
C ILE A 95 3.17 6.31 8.40
N LEU A 96 3.98 6.70 7.42
CA LEU A 96 4.13 8.07 6.98
C LEU A 96 3.86 8.21 5.47
N LYS A 97 3.23 9.34 5.10
CA LYS A 97 2.99 9.72 3.70
C LYS A 97 4.31 10.00 2.98
N PRO A 98 4.52 9.58 1.73
CA PRO A 98 5.70 9.95 0.97
C PRO A 98 5.73 11.46 0.66
N ALA A 99 6.89 12.10 0.83
CA ALA A 99 7.18 13.44 0.29
C ALA A 99 7.91 13.37 -1.06
N GLY A 100 8.55 12.24 -1.32
CA GLY A 100 9.26 11.94 -2.56
C GLY A 100 9.92 10.56 -2.46
N TRP A 101 10.80 10.25 -3.41
CA TRP A 101 11.47 8.95 -3.46
C TRP A 101 12.32 8.62 -2.22
N LYS A 102 13.00 9.64 -1.68
CA LYS A 102 14.00 9.48 -0.61
C LYS A 102 13.40 9.46 0.80
N GLY A 103 12.16 9.92 1.00
CA GLY A 103 11.62 9.99 2.34
C GLY A 103 10.20 10.52 2.49
N PRO A 104 9.65 10.42 3.72
CA PRO A 104 8.29 10.81 4.02
C PRO A 104 8.12 12.30 4.33
N THR A 105 6.88 12.76 4.22
CA THR A 105 6.40 13.97 4.88
C THR A 105 6.31 13.72 6.38
N ARG A 106 6.89 14.61 7.19
CA ARG A 106 7.00 14.44 8.65
C ARG A 106 5.95 15.25 9.43
N ASN A 107 4.71 15.29 8.93
CA ASN A 107 3.64 16.07 9.54
C ASN A 107 2.94 15.31 10.68
N PHE A 108 2.42 14.10 10.40
CA PHE A 108 1.75 13.23 11.38
C PHE A 108 1.76 11.76 10.92
N ALA A 109 1.68 10.83 11.87
CA ALA A 109 1.54 9.40 11.58
C ALA A 109 0.16 9.09 10.97
N ARG A 110 0.10 8.10 10.08
CA ARG A 110 -1.12 7.65 9.39
C ARG A 110 -1.64 6.30 9.90
N GLY A 111 -1.05 5.81 10.99
CA GLY A 111 -1.25 4.46 11.49
C GLY A 111 0.05 3.89 12.01
N ASN A 112 0.00 2.64 12.47
CA ASN A 112 1.16 1.92 12.99
C ASN A 112 1.01 0.42 12.68
N ILE A 113 2.05 -0.18 12.09
CA ILE A 113 2.00 -1.58 11.63
C ILE A 113 1.97 -2.60 12.79
N LEU A 114 2.48 -2.23 13.97
CA LEU A 114 2.50 -3.11 15.14
C LEU A 114 1.17 -3.10 15.89
N GLU A 115 0.41 -2.02 15.74
CA GLU A 115 -0.94 -1.87 16.29
C GLU A 115 -2.02 -2.30 15.29
N ASN A 116 -1.63 -2.75 14.09
CA ASN A 116 -2.53 -3.04 12.97
C ASN A 116 -3.49 -1.87 12.65
N ASP A 117 -3.03 -0.63 12.86
CA ASP A 117 -3.81 0.58 12.62
C ASP A 117 -3.49 1.15 11.23
N PHE A 118 -4.46 1.05 10.32
CA PHE A 118 -4.38 1.57 8.95
C PHE A 118 -5.43 2.64 8.64
N ARG A 119 -6.12 3.18 9.66
CA ARG A 119 -7.26 4.09 9.42
C ARG A 119 -6.88 5.42 8.76
N GLY A 120 -5.62 5.84 8.89
CA GLY A 120 -5.12 7.10 8.34
C GLY A 120 -4.54 7.00 6.93
N VAL A 121 -4.55 5.81 6.31
CA VAL A 121 -3.99 5.57 4.98
C VAL A 121 -5.09 5.20 3.98
N ARG A 122 -4.95 5.72 2.76
CA ARG A 122 -5.69 5.35 1.56
C ARG A 122 -4.70 5.42 0.40
N TRP A 123 -4.65 4.39 -0.44
CA TRP A 123 -3.69 4.33 -1.56
C TRP A 123 -4.39 4.36 -2.91
N THR A 124 -5.69 4.12 -2.92
CA THR A 124 -6.56 4.19 -4.08
C THR A 124 -7.78 5.07 -3.79
N GLY A 125 -8.24 5.82 -4.78
CA GLY A 125 -9.37 6.75 -4.63
C GLY A 125 -9.10 7.95 -3.71
N CYS A 126 -10.06 8.86 -3.62
CA CYS A 126 -10.07 10.02 -2.70
C CYS A 126 -10.92 9.71 -1.46
#